data_AF-A0A0M8XUT9-F1
#
_entry.id   AF-A0A0M8XUT9-F1
#
_cell.length_a   1.000
_cell.length_b   1.000
_cell.length_c   1.000
_cell.angle_alpha   90.00
_cell.angle_beta   90.00
_cell.angle_gamma   90.00
#
_symmetry.space_group_name_H-M   'P 1'
#
loop_
_entity.id
_entity.type
_entity.pdbx_description
1 polymer ?
#
loop_
_entity_poly.entity_id
_entity_poly.type
_entity_poly.pdbx_seq_one_letter_code
_entity_poly.pdbx_strand_id
1 'polypeptide(L)'
;MTDPLDVIFRGHEFRSCLHEGLSGTLDIPLFEILRTREFGAIITKDTGQVGRNDDERRALHERGIHWIGVKEPSARGLQLVTAWVASITAAMPHILEKVEQADCQPSWFGVKGITHQSAQRMDSGELWRPRWGARPAA
;
A
#
# COMPACT_ATOMS: atom_id res chain seq x y z
N MET A 1 -1.85 -25.34 -4.56
CA MET A 1 -0.62 -24.67 -5.01
C MET A 1 -0.47 -23.48 -4.08
N THR A 2 0.58 -23.44 -3.25
CA THR A 2 0.77 -22.35 -2.27
C THR A 2 1.11 -21.06 -3.03
N ASP A 3 0.49 -19.93 -2.67
CA ASP A 3 0.87 -18.65 -3.26
C ASP A 3 2.32 -18.33 -2.84
N PRO A 4 3.23 -17.98 -3.77
CA PRO A 4 4.61 -17.65 -3.43
C PRO A 4 4.73 -16.55 -2.37
N LEU A 5 3.79 -15.61 -2.29
CA LEU A 5 3.80 -14.55 -1.29
C LEU A 5 3.48 -15.07 0.12
N ASP A 6 2.63 -16.09 0.25
CA ASP A 6 2.30 -16.70 1.55
C ASP A 6 3.53 -17.33 2.21
N VAL A 7 4.47 -17.83 1.39
CA VAL A 7 5.72 -18.44 1.87
C VAL A 7 6.64 -17.38 2.48
N ILE A 8 6.64 -16.18 1.90
CA ILE A 8 7.54 -15.07 2.29
C ILE A 8 6.92 -14.23 3.42
N PHE A 9 5.62 -13.97 3.35
CA PHE A 9 4.87 -13.06 4.23
C PHE A 9 3.82 -13.83 5.02
N ARG A 10 4.27 -14.75 5.87
CA ARG A 10 3.37 -15.59 6.69
C ARG A 10 2.45 -14.71 7.54
N GLY A 11 1.17 -15.08 7.61
CA GLY A 11 0.17 -14.36 8.39
C GLY A 11 -0.48 -13.19 7.64
N HIS A 12 -0.05 -12.90 6.41
CA HIS A 12 -0.67 -11.89 5.55
C HIS A 12 -1.23 -12.52 4.29
N GLU A 13 -2.40 -12.06 3.88
CA GLU A 13 -3.07 -12.50 2.67
C GLU A 13 -2.95 -11.42 1.58
N PHE A 14 -2.54 -11.83 0.38
CA PHE A 14 -2.42 -10.95 -0.78
C PHE A 14 -3.43 -11.35 -1.84
N ARG A 15 -4.27 -10.41 -2.28
CA ARG A 15 -5.24 -10.65 -3.35
C ARG A 15 -5.13 -9.60 -4.44
N SER A 16 -5.30 -10.04 -5.69
CA SER A 16 -5.26 -9.16 -6.85
C SER A 16 -6.64 -8.56 -7.12
N CYS A 17 -6.68 -7.33 -7.64
CA CYS A 17 -7.93 -6.69 -8.05
C CYS A 17 -8.66 -7.45 -9.18
N LEU A 18 -7.93 -8.26 -9.96
CA LEU A 18 -8.50 -9.14 -10.98
C LEU A 18 -9.27 -10.31 -10.34
N HIS A 19 -8.68 -10.98 -9.33
CA HIS A 19 -9.34 -12.07 -8.62
C HIS A 19 -10.53 -11.57 -7.79
N GLU A 20 -10.46 -10.35 -7.28
CA GLU A 20 -11.54 -9.73 -6.51
C GLU A 20 -12.67 -9.15 -7.37
N GLY A 21 -12.50 -9.12 -8.71
CA GLY A 21 -13.48 -8.55 -9.64
C GLY A 21 -13.64 -7.03 -9.51
N LEU A 22 -12.61 -6.32 -9.04
CA LEU A 22 -12.66 -4.89 -8.71
C LEU A 22 -12.05 -3.99 -9.80
N SER A 23 -11.68 -4.56 -10.93
CA SER A 23 -11.10 -3.83 -12.05
C SER A 23 -12.09 -2.81 -12.61
N GLY A 24 -11.66 -1.55 -12.77
CA GLY A 24 -12.49 -0.44 -13.27
C GLY A 24 -13.38 0.22 -12.22
N THR A 25 -13.32 -0.20 -10.95
CA THR A 25 -14.01 0.49 -9.85
C THR A 25 -13.34 1.84 -9.58
N LEU A 26 -14.14 2.89 -9.36
CA LEU A 26 -13.63 4.19 -8.93
C LEU A 26 -13.02 4.09 -7.52
N ASP A 27 -11.99 4.90 -7.25
CA ASP A 27 -11.17 4.77 -6.03
C ASP A 27 -11.95 4.93 -4.72
N ILE A 28 -12.78 5.97 -4.58
CA ILE A 28 -13.53 6.18 -3.33
C ILE A 28 -14.52 5.03 -3.06
N PRO A 29 -15.36 4.60 -4.03
CA PRO A 29 -16.17 3.38 -3.87
C PRO A 29 -15.35 2.12 -3.60
N LEU A 30 -14.19 1.98 -4.25
CA LEU A 30 -13.29 0.84 -4.05
C LEU A 30 -12.85 0.72 -2.59
N PHE A 31 -12.49 1.83 -1.93
CA PHE A 31 -12.05 1.80 -0.54
C PHE A 31 -13.14 1.29 0.41
N GLU A 32 -14.41 1.58 0.13
CA GLU A 32 -15.49 1.01 0.94
C GLU A 32 -15.62 -0.50 0.77
N ILE A 33 -15.49 -0.98 -0.47
CA ILE A 33 -15.52 -2.42 -0.75
C ILE A 33 -14.34 -3.11 -0.06
N LEU A 34 -13.14 -2.54 -0.13
CA LEU A 34 -11.95 -3.08 0.52
C LEU A 34 -12.13 -3.17 2.04
N ARG A 35 -12.66 -2.12 2.68
CA ARG A 35 -12.95 -2.15 4.12
C ARG A 35 -13.99 -3.21 4.47
N THR A 36 -15.06 -3.31 3.69
CA THR A 36 -16.12 -4.33 3.89
C THR A 36 -15.58 -5.75 3.75
N ARG A 37 -14.59 -5.95 2.87
CA ARG A 37 -13.88 -7.23 2.69
C ARG A 37 -12.68 -7.39 3.63
N GLU A 38 -12.58 -6.56 4.66
CA GLU A 38 -11.58 -6.63 5.73
C GLU A 38 -10.12 -6.44 5.26
N PHE A 39 -9.90 -5.84 4.10
CA PHE A 39 -8.56 -5.45 3.68
C PHE A 39 -8.04 -4.29 4.53
N GLY A 40 -6.83 -4.43 5.06
CA GLY A 40 -6.13 -3.38 5.78
C GLY A 40 -5.29 -2.47 4.89
N ALA A 41 -4.95 -2.88 3.66
CA ALA A 41 -4.07 -2.11 2.79
C ALA A 41 -4.39 -2.29 1.30
N ILE A 42 -4.02 -1.29 0.49
CA ILE A 42 -4.02 -1.35 -0.98
C ILE A 42 -2.61 -1.13 -1.53
N ILE A 43 -2.21 -1.94 -2.51
CA ILE A 43 -0.97 -1.76 -3.27
C ILE A 43 -1.33 -1.23 -4.65
N THR A 44 -0.77 -0.08 -5.04
CA THR A 44 -1.09 0.58 -6.32
C THR A 44 0.16 1.13 -7.03
N LYS A 45 0.06 1.27 -8.35
CA LYS A 45 1.08 1.93 -9.18
C LYS A 45 0.90 3.45 -9.25
N ASP A 46 -0.28 3.95 -8.91
CA ASP A 46 -0.57 5.39 -8.96
C ASP A 46 0.03 6.12 -7.76
N THR A 47 1.32 6.39 -7.83
CA THR A 47 2.05 7.08 -6.75
C THR A 47 1.60 8.52 -6.48
N GLY A 48 0.77 9.11 -7.35
CA GLY A 48 0.29 10.49 -7.21
C GLY A 48 -0.99 10.62 -6.38
N GLN A 49 -1.72 9.54 -6.20
CA GLN A 49 -3.06 9.48 -5.62
C GLN A 49 -3.17 10.25 -4.29
N VAL A 50 -2.43 9.82 -3.27
CA VAL A 50 -2.45 10.40 -1.91
C VAL A 50 -1.83 11.80 -1.82
N GLY A 51 -1.11 12.23 -2.85
CA GLY A 51 -0.51 13.57 -2.93
C GLY A 51 -1.44 14.60 -3.55
N ARG A 52 -2.16 14.21 -4.61
CA ARG A 52 -2.90 15.11 -5.51
C ARG A 52 -4.40 15.14 -5.23
N ASN A 53 -4.99 14.04 -4.75
CA ASN A 53 -6.42 13.96 -4.48
C ASN A 53 -6.67 13.87 -2.96
N ASP A 54 -7.17 14.96 -2.37
CA ASP A 54 -7.45 14.99 -0.93
C ASP A 54 -8.65 14.13 -0.54
N ASP A 55 -9.65 14.01 -1.42
CA ASP A 55 -10.86 13.25 -1.16
C ASP A 55 -10.56 11.75 -1.11
N GLU A 56 -9.75 11.24 -2.03
CA GLU A 56 -9.27 9.85 -2.00
C GLU A 56 -8.37 9.57 -0.80
N ARG A 57 -7.44 10.49 -0.48
CA ARG A 57 -6.58 10.37 0.70
C ARG A 57 -7.40 10.34 1.99
N ARG A 58 -8.42 11.19 2.08
CA ARG A 58 -9.34 11.24 3.22
C ARG A 58 -10.18 9.97 3.31
N ALA A 59 -10.69 9.48 2.18
CA ALA A 59 -11.45 8.24 2.13
C ALA A 59 -10.62 7.03 2.61
N LEU A 60 -9.35 6.92 2.19
CA LEU A 60 -8.43 5.89 2.71
C LEU A 60 -8.28 5.98 4.23
N HIS A 61 -8.07 7.18 4.76
CA HIS A 61 -7.95 7.42 6.20
C HIS A 61 -9.21 7.04 6.96
N GLU A 62 -10.39 7.53 6.54
CA GLU A 62 -11.67 7.26 7.20
C GLU A 62 -12.06 5.78 7.16
N ARG A 63 -11.60 5.05 6.14
CA ARG A 63 -11.83 3.61 6.00
C ARG A 63 -10.76 2.74 6.66
N GLY A 64 -9.73 3.34 7.25
CA GLY A 64 -8.69 2.58 7.94
C GLY A 64 -7.77 1.80 6.99
N ILE A 65 -7.63 2.25 5.74
CA ILE A 65 -6.88 1.52 4.71
C ILE A 65 -5.50 2.17 4.53
N HIS A 66 -4.45 1.39 4.76
CA HIS A 66 -3.10 1.78 4.42
C HIS A 66 -2.89 1.82 2.91
N TRP A 67 -2.14 2.80 2.45
CA TRP A 67 -1.84 2.97 1.03
C TRP A 67 -0.39 2.62 0.75
N ILE A 68 -0.13 1.77 -0.23
CA ILE A 68 1.21 1.34 -0.61
C ILE A 68 1.43 1.65 -2.09
N GLY A 69 2.10 2.75 -2.37
CA GLY A 69 2.45 3.16 -3.73
C GLY A 69 3.76 2.54 -4.17
N VAL A 70 3.74 1.80 -5.27
CA VAL A 70 4.94 1.21 -5.86
C VAL A 70 5.30 1.95 -7.14
N LYS A 71 6.46 2.59 -7.13
CA LYS A 71 6.96 3.32 -8.30
C LYS A 71 7.29 2.34 -9.42
N GLU A 72 6.85 2.66 -10.63
CA GLU A 72 7.22 1.90 -11.81
C GLU A 72 8.73 1.99 -12.08
N PRO A 73 9.46 0.85 -12.10
CA PRO A 73 10.88 0.83 -12.45
C PRO A 73 11.11 1.25 -13.89
N SER A 74 12.23 1.94 -14.15
CA SER A 74 12.71 2.25 -15.50
C SER A 74 13.35 1.03 -16.17
N ALA A 75 12.59 -0.06 -16.31
CA ALA A 75 13.02 -1.33 -16.89
C ALA A 75 11.95 -1.86 -17.87
N ARG A 76 12.30 -2.87 -18.68
CA ARG A 76 11.39 -3.45 -19.69
C ARG A 76 11.40 -4.97 -19.64
N GLY A 77 10.32 -5.60 -20.13
CA GLY A 77 10.21 -7.05 -20.23
C GLY A 77 10.45 -7.76 -18.90
N LEU A 78 11.25 -8.83 -18.91
CA LEU A 78 11.55 -9.61 -17.70
C LEU A 78 12.26 -8.78 -16.61
N GLN A 79 13.10 -7.82 -16.99
CA GLN A 79 13.78 -6.96 -16.03
C GLN A 79 12.80 -6.09 -15.24
N LEU A 80 11.69 -5.68 -15.87
CA LEU A 80 10.63 -4.96 -15.17
C LEU A 80 10.02 -5.84 -14.07
N VAL A 81 9.65 -7.08 -14.41
CA VAL A 81 9.07 -8.03 -13.43
C VAL A 81 10.04 -8.27 -12.27
N THR A 82 11.32 -8.52 -12.56
CA THR A 82 12.35 -8.71 -11.54
C THR A 82 12.46 -7.49 -10.62
N ALA A 83 12.48 -6.28 -11.20
CA ALA A 83 12.58 -5.05 -10.41
C ALA A 83 11.35 -4.83 -9.51
N TRP A 84 10.14 -5.11 -10.01
CA TRP A 84 8.91 -5.06 -9.24
C TRP A 84 8.93 -6.03 -8.06
N VAL A 85 9.18 -7.31 -8.35
CA VAL A 85 9.20 -8.38 -7.33
C VAL A 85 10.24 -8.07 -6.28
N ALA A 86 11.46 -7.69 -6.68
CA ALA A 86 12.52 -7.38 -5.73
C ALA A 86 12.22 -6.14 -4.87
N SER A 87 11.63 -5.08 -5.43
CA SER A 87 11.29 -3.86 -4.67
C SER A 87 10.19 -4.14 -3.65
N ILE A 88 9.12 -4.83 -4.05
CA ILE A 88 8.03 -5.22 -3.15
C ILE A 88 8.57 -6.16 -2.08
N THR A 89 9.30 -7.21 -2.46
CA THR A 89 9.82 -8.21 -1.53
C THR A 89 10.77 -7.58 -0.50
N ALA A 90 11.58 -6.61 -0.90
CA ALA A 90 12.52 -5.92 -0.02
C ALA A 90 11.86 -4.88 0.91
N ALA A 91 10.75 -4.26 0.51
CA ALA A 91 10.07 -3.22 1.29
C ALA A 91 8.99 -3.79 2.23
N MET A 92 8.28 -4.82 1.80
CA MET A 92 7.09 -5.33 2.48
C MET A 92 7.32 -5.74 3.94
N PRO A 93 8.41 -6.42 4.35
CA PRO A 93 8.63 -6.74 5.77
C PRO A 93 8.58 -5.52 6.68
N HIS A 94 9.14 -4.39 6.22
CA HIS A 94 9.18 -3.14 6.99
C HIS A 94 7.82 -2.42 6.99
N ILE A 95 7.03 -2.58 5.93
CA ILE A 95 5.67 -2.03 5.87
C ILE A 95 4.76 -2.81 6.81
N LEU A 96 4.81 -4.14 6.75
CA LEU A 96 3.99 -5.01 7.59
C LEU A 96 4.31 -4.81 9.08
N GLU A 97 5.59 -4.76 9.44
CA GLU A 97 6.02 -4.44 10.82
C GLU A 97 5.41 -3.13 11.33
N LYS A 98 5.32 -2.10 10.47
CA LYS A 98 4.68 -0.84 10.84
C LYS A 98 3.15 -0.97 10.95
N VAL A 99 2.50 -1.65 10.01
CA VAL A 99 1.04 -1.83 10.00
C VAL A 99 0.57 -2.62 11.22
N GLU A 100 1.36 -3.58 11.70
CA GLU A 100 1.03 -4.39 12.87
C GLU A 100 1.22 -3.68 14.22
N GLN A 101 1.82 -2.49 14.24
CA GLN A 101 1.93 -1.72 15.48
C GLN A 101 0.53 -1.33 15.96
N ALA A 102 0.21 -1.63 17.23
CA ALA A 102 -1.13 -1.49 17.80
C ALA A 102 -1.73 -0.08 17.63
N ASP A 103 -0.88 0.95 17.60
CA ASP A 103 -1.23 2.37 17.50
C ASP A 103 -1.05 2.93 16.07
N CYS A 104 -0.93 2.05 15.06
CA CYS A 104 -0.64 2.46 13.69
C CYS A 104 -1.88 3.07 13.03
N GLN A 105 -1.88 4.39 12.93
CA GLN A 105 -2.87 5.12 12.17
C GLN A 105 -2.74 4.82 10.65
N PRO A 106 -3.83 4.92 9.88
CA PRO A 106 -3.79 4.73 8.43
C PRO A 106 -2.71 5.59 7.80
N SER A 107 -1.79 4.92 7.13
CA SER A 107 -0.52 5.50 6.67
C SER A 107 -0.30 5.23 5.20
N TRP A 108 0.44 6.13 4.56
CA TRP A 108 0.94 5.93 3.20
C TRP A 108 2.38 5.43 3.25
N PHE A 109 2.71 4.52 2.35
CA PHE A 109 4.03 3.94 2.15
C PHE A 109 4.41 4.07 0.68
N GLY A 110 5.51 4.76 0.39
CA GLY A 110 6.06 4.86 -0.96
C GLY A 110 7.20 3.88 -1.13
N VAL A 111 7.00 2.77 -1.83
CA VAL A 111 8.04 1.79 -2.14
C VAL A 111 8.98 2.37 -3.18
N LYS A 112 10.25 2.49 -2.78
CA LYS A 112 11.35 2.88 -3.64
C LYS A 112 11.93 1.63 -4.30
N GLY A 113 12.54 1.79 -5.47
CA GLY A 113 13.23 0.69 -6.14
C GLY A 113 14.37 0.10 -5.29
N ILE A 114 15.06 -0.92 -5.80
CA ILE A 114 16.19 -1.57 -5.10
C ILE A 114 17.34 -0.55 -4.93
N THR A 115 17.44 0.02 -3.73
CA THR A 115 18.57 0.85 -3.30
C THR A 115 19.45 0.06 -2.34
N HIS A 116 20.74 0.42 -2.26
CA HIS A 116 21.74 -0.34 -1.50
C HIS A 116 21.58 -0.25 0.03
N GLN A 117 20.69 0.58 0.58
CA GLN A 117 20.49 0.75 2.02
C GLN A 117 19.04 0.49 2.45
N SER A 118 18.84 -0.21 3.58
CA SER A 118 17.53 -0.58 4.13
C SER A 118 16.61 0.62 4.40
N ALA A 119 17.17 1.71 4.92
CA ALA A 119 16.44 2.96 5.16
C ALA A 119 15.99 3.69 3.87
N GLN A 120 16.46 3.26 2.70
CA GLN A 120 16.15 3.89 1.40
C GLN A 120 15.10 3.12 0.59
N ARG A 121 14.47 2.08 1.16
CA ARG A 121 13.53 1.19 0.46
C ARG A 121 12.09 1.68 0.48
N MET A 122 11.72 2.50 1.46
CA MET A 122 10.40 3.13 1.51
C MET A 122 10.43 4.51 2.13
N ASP A 123 9.51 5.38 1.73
CA ASP A 123 9.05 6.52 2.52
C ASP A 123 7.73 6.19 3.21
N SER A 124 7.44 6.84 4.32
CA SER A 124 6.15 6.66 5.00
C SER A 124 5.70 7.93 5.69
N GLY A 125 4.39 8.06 5.87
CA GLY A 125 3.79 9.04 6.77
C GLY A 125 2.30 8.77 6.98
N GLU A 126 1.65 9.54 7.83
CA GLU A 126 0.23 9.39 8.11
C GLU A 126 -0.62 9.89 6.94
N LEU A 127 -1.76 9.24 6.68
CA LEU A 127 -2.75 9.74 5.72
C LEU A 127 -3.49 10.97 6.26
N TRP A 128 -3.60 11.13 7.56
CA TRP A 128 -4.22 12.29 8.20
C TRP A 128 -3.56 13.62 7.77
N ARG A 129 -4.33 14.70 7.73
CA ARG A 129 -3.84 16.06 7.51
C ARG A 129 -4.42 17.04 8.56
N PRO A 130 -3.64 18.02 9.04
CA PRO A 130 -4.11 19.01 10.02
C PRO A 130 -5.38 19.78 9.63
N ARG A 131 -5.59 20.01 8.33
CA ARG A 131 -6.78 20.70 7.83
C ARG A 131 -8.10 19.93 8.03
N TRP A 132 -8.05 18.65 8.39
CA TRP A 132 -9.23 17.82 8.62
C TRP A 132 -9.76 17.90 10.06
N GLY A 133 -9.13 18.67 10.93
CA GLY A 133 -9.58 18.91 12.30
C GLY A 133 -8.60 18.37 13.35
N ALA A 134 -9.12 17.90 14.48
CA ALA A 134 -8.28 17.31 15.53
C ALA A 134 -7.66 15.99 15.05
N ARG A 135 -6.44 15.70 15.52
CA ARG A 135 -5.76 14.44 15.22
C ARG A 135 -6.51 13.29 15.92
N PRO A 136 -6.82 12.19 15.22
CA PRO A 136 -7.39 11.00 15.86
C PRO A 136 -6.45 10.50 16.95
N ALA A 137 -7.03 10.03 18.07
CA ALA A 137 -6.25 9.29 19.07
C ALA A 137 -5.74 7.99 18.42
N ALA A 138 -4.48 7.66 18.74
CA ALA A 138 -3.80 6.48 18.21
C ALA A 138 -4.54 5.20 18.63
#